data_AF-A0A7S0UGS0-F1
#
_entry.id   AF-A0A7S0UGS0-F1
#
_cell.length_a   1.000
_cell.length_b   1.000
_cell.length_c   1.000
_cell.angle_alpha   90.00
_cell.angle_beta   90.00
_cell.angle_gamma   90.00
#
_symmetry.space_group_name_H-M   'P 1'
#
loop_
_entity.id
_entity.type
_entity.pdbx_description
1 polymer ?
#
loop_
_entity_poly.entity_id
_entity_poly.type
_entity_poly.pdbx_seq_one_letter_code
_entity_poly.pdbx_strand_id
1 'polypeptide(L)'
;SRLWRVREASCLAIADLMSGKRFEHVEKHLVEIYRMSLRAMDDVKETVRVAGTTLNRAVSGLSCRLCDAEQSGEVVAGKALGMLLPFLLEEGINQTAAEVRVASIHQMVKVVKGAGPSLRPYIADIAVVLIESLSSLEPMMNTYVQQHAERMDSQVAEKFERARLSASRNTPLTETLELCLRVIDEDGADATLPRLVPVIRSGVGLPTRCGVAKFVSSLAFSHATRQAVAKHSNKVLKALATGLEDRSQVVRHAMASCAGRVFAVAK
;
A
#
# COMPACT_ATOMS: atom_id res chain seq x y z
N SER A 1 22.95 -6.86 -23.98
CA SER A 1 23.07 -5.65 -24.82
C SER A 1 24.40 -4.94 -24.57
N ARG A 2 25.17 -4.61 -25.61
CA ARG A 2 26.52 -3.98 -25.51
C ARG A 2 26.50 -2.49 -25.09
N LEU A 3 25.33 -1.83 -25.08
CA LEU A 3 25.19 -0.39 -24.81
C LEU A 3 25.02 -0.04 -23.32
N TRP A 4 25.58 -0.85 -22.41
CA TRP A 4 25.42 -0.60 -20.96
C TRP A 4 26.04 0.74 -20.53
N ARG A 5 27.15 1.16 -21.15
CA ARG A 5 27.77 2.47 -20.89
C ARG A 5 26.84 3.64 -21.17
N VAL A 6 26.02 3.53 -22.23
CA VAL A 6 25.03 4.57 -22.56
C VAL A 6 23.92 4.61 -21.51
N ARG A 7 23.44 3.45 -21.06
CA ARG A 7 22.42 3.39 -19.99
C ARG A 7 22.94 3.95 -18.68
N GLU A 8 24.16 3.58 -18.28
CA GLU A 8 24.83 4.11 -17.09
C GLU A 8 24.97 5.63 -17.14
N ALA A 9 25.57 6.16 -18.22
CA ALA A 9 25.73 7.60 -18.41
C ALA A 9 24.39 8.34 -18.44
N SER A 10 23.36 7.76 -19.06
CA SER A 10 22.02 8.35 -19.10
C SER A 10 21.39 8.43 -17.71
N CYS A 11 21.56 7.40 -16.88
CA CYS A 11 21.03 7.42 -15.52
C CYS A 11 21.66 8.54 -14.69
N LEU A 12 22.99 8.68 -14.74
CA LEU A 12 23.71 9.74 -14.02
C LEU A 12 23.34 11.13 -14.54
N ALA A 13 23.31 11.32 -15.86
CA ALA A 13 22.96 12.60 -16.47
C ALA A 13 21.53 13.05 -16.12
N ILE A 14 20.56 12.13 -16.12
CA ILE A 14 19.19 12.44 -15.72
C ILE A 14 19.12 12.72 -14.21
N ALA A 15 19.87 11.97 -13.38
CA ALA A 15 19.92 12.20 -11.94
C ALA A 15 20.39 13.63 -11.61
N ASP A 16 21.47 14.07 -12.27
CA ASP A 16 22.00 15.44 -12.14
C ASP A 16 20.97 16.48 -12.62
N LEU A 17 20.28 16.18 -13.74
CA LEU A 17 19.26 17.05 -14.30
C LEU A 17 18.04 17.21 -13.37
N MET A 18 17.71 16.24 -12.52
CA MET A 18 16.56 16.34 -11.61
C MET A 18 16.74 17.41 -10.52
N SER A 19 17.99 17.75 -10.19
CA SER A 19 18.29 18.78 -9.19
C SER A 19 17.69 20.13 -9.62
N GLY A 20 16.96 20.78 -8.70
CA GLY A 20 16.35 22.09 -8.93
C GLY A 20 15.16 22.13 -9.90
N LYS A 21 14.70 21.00 -10.46
CA LYS A 21 13.55 21.00 -11.37
C LYS A 21 12.23 21.26 -10.64
N ARG A 22 11.46 22.19 -11.21
CA ARG A 22 10.03 22.41 -10.93
C ARG A 22 9.14 21.46 -11.73
N PHE A 23 7.89 21.32 -11.27
CA PHE A 23 6.88 20.46 -11.89
C PHE A 23 6.74 20.64 -13.40
N GLU A 24 6.61 21.89 -13.88
CA GLU A 24 6.44 22.23 -15.31
C GLU A 24 7.51 21.62 -16.22
N HIS A 25 8.73 21.43 -15.71
CA HIS A 25 9.84 20.88 -16.49
C HIS A 25 9.76 19.35 -16.62
N VAL A 26 9.07 18.68 -15.70
CA VAL A 26 9.06 17.21 -15.59
C VAL A 26 7.69 16.59 -15.80
N GLU A 27 6.60 17.36 -15.74
CA GLU A 27 5.21 16.88 -15.81
C GLU A 27 5.01 15.83 -16.91
N LYS A 28 5.45 16.12 -18.13
CA LYS A 28 5.25 15.21 -19.29
C LYS A 28 6.02 13.89 -19.21
N HIS A 29 7.08 13.83 -18.41
CA HIS A 29 8.03 12.72 -18.39
C HIS A 29 8.23 12.10 -17.01
N LEU A 30 7.60 12.63 -15.96
CA LEU A 30 7.87 12.26 -14.57
C LEU A 30 7.70 10.75 -14.34
N VAL A 31 6.56 10.19 -14.76
CA VAL A 31 6.27 8.75 -14.61
C VAL A 31 7.22 7.91 -15.45
N GLU A 32 7.54 8.33 -16.68
CA GLU A 32 8.45 7.57 -17.55
C GLU A 32 9.89 7.58 -17.01
N ILE A 33 10.37 8.72 -16.52
CA ILE A 33 11.67 8.83 -15.85
C ILE A 33 11.69 7.91 -14.62
N TYR A 34 10.63 7.91 -13.81
CA TYR A 34 10.54 7.03 -12.65
C TYR A 34 10.57 5.57 -13.07
N ARG A 35 9.74 5.16 -14.03
CA ARG A 35 9.70 3.80 -14.58
C ARG A 35 11.07 3.35 -15.09
N MET A 36 11.75 4.20 -15.84
CA MET A 36 13.09 3.91 -16.34
C MET A 36 14.13 3.81 -15.22
N SER A 37 13.97 4.56 -14.13
CA SER A 37 14.82 4.41 -12.93
C SER A 37 14.66 3.03 -12.29
N LEU A 38 13.43 2.52 -12.15
CA LEU A 38 13.16 1.19 -11.60
C LEU A 38 13.76 0.10 -12.49
N ARG A 39 13.61 0.24 -13.81
CA ARG A 39 14.21 -0.70 -14.78
C ARG A 39 15.74 -0.69 -14.74
N ALA A 40 16.35 0.47 -14.51
CA ALA A 40 17.80 0.58 -14.40
C ALA A 40 18.33 -0.07 -13.11
N MET A 41 17.56 -0.05 -12.02
CA MET A 41 17.90 -0.76 -10.78
C MET A 41 17.92 -2.28 -10.94
N ASP A 42 17.15 -2.83 -11.89
CA ASP A 42 17.13 -4.26 -12.25
C ASP A 42 18.00 -4.59 -13.48
N ASP A 43 18.93 -3.71 -13.87
CA ASP A 43 19.77 -3.96 -15.03
C ASP A 43 20.72 -5.15 -14.80
N VAL A 44 21.01 -5.92 -15.85
CA VAL A 44 21.97 -7.04 -15.81
C VAL A 44 23.38 -6.59 -15.39
N LYS A 45 23.78 -5.35 -15.70
CA LYS A 45 25.12 -4.82 -15.41
C LYS A 45 25.12 -4.05 -14.09
N GLU A 46 25.96 -4.49 -13.15
CA GLU A 46 26.09 -3.89 -11.81
C GLU A 46 26.30 -2.36 -11.83
N THR A 47 27.18 -1.86 -12.69
CA THR A 47 27.44 -0.40 -12.76
C THR A 47 26.20 0.39 -13.20
N VAL A 48 25.35 -0.20 -14.05
CA VAL A 48 24.06 0.39 -14.42
C VAL A 48 23.08 0.34 -13.25
N ARG A 49 23.07 -0.73 -12.44
CA ARG A 49 22.25 -0.80 -11.21
C ARG A 49 22.60 0.28 -10.20
N VAL A 50 23.90 0.52 -10.00
CA VAL A 50 24.40 1.60 -9.13
C VAL A 50 23.94 2.96 -9.66
N ALA A 51 24.14 3.23 -10.96
CA ALA A 51 23.68 4.47 -11.58
C ALA A 51 22.14 4.63 -11.55
N GLY A 52 21.40 3.53 -11.75
CA GLY A 52 19.94 3.48 -11.66
C GLY A 52 19.43 3.78 -10.25
N THR A 53 20.13 3.28 -9.22
CA THR A 53 19.83 3.62 -7.81
C THR A 53 20.03 5.11 -7.53
N THR A 54 21.09 5.71 -8.09
CA THR A 54 21.33 7.16 -8.00
C THR A 54 20.21 7.96 -8.67
N LEU A 55 19.81 7.57 -9.90
CA LEU A 55 18.67 8.17 -10.59
C LEU A 55 17.38 8.02 -9.79
N ASN A 56 17.09 6.82 -9.31
CA ASN A 56 15.88 6.54 -8.54
C ASN A 56 15.82 7.42 -7.28
N ARG A 57 16.94 7.62 -6.57
CA ARG A 57 17.01 8.52 -5.41
C ARG A 57 16.71 9.97 -5.78
N ALA A 58 17.25 10.46 -6.89
CA ALA A 58 17.02 11.83 -7.36
C ALA A 58 15.54 12.05 -7.73
N VAL A 59 14.96 11.13 -8.49
CA VAL A 59 13.55 11.18 -8.91
C VAL A 59 12.62 10.99 -7.72
N SER A 60 12.96 10.12 -6.78
CA SER A 60 12.23 9.91 -5.53
C SER A 60 12.19 11.18 -4.67
N GLY A 61 13.32 11.87 -4.54
CA GLY A 61 13.41 13.13 -3.79
C GLY A 61 12.58 14.24 -4.42
N LEU A 62 12.67 14.39 -5.75
CA LEU A 62 11.83 15.31 -6.51
C LEU A 62 10.34 14.98 -6.32
N SER A 63 9.98 13.70 -6.47
CA SER A 63 8.59 13.23 -6.36
C SER A 63 8.00 13.51 -4.97
N CYS A 64 8.75 13.28 -3.88
CA CYS A 64 8.28 13.59 -2.53
C CYS A 64 7.98 15.09 -2.38
N ARG A 65 8.89 15.97 -2.83
CA ARG A 65 8.69 17.41 -2.80
C ARG A 65 7.47 17.84 -3.62
N LEU A 66 7.31 17.28 -4.82
CA LEU A 66 6.21 17.62 -5.72
C LEU A 66 4.86 17.22 -5.13
N CYS A 67 4.77 16.08 -4.45
CA CYS A 67 3.55 15.58 -3.81
C CYS A 67 3.22 16.24 -2.46
N ASP A 68 4.13 17.04 -1.91
CA ASP A 68 3.93 17.76 -0.65
C ASP A 68 3.35 19.15 -0.94
N ALA A 69 2.11 19.38 -0.46
CA ALA A 69 1.40 20.64 -0.68
C ALA A 69 2.06 21.83 0.05
N GLU A 70 2.76 21.60 1.17
CA GLU A 70 3.48 22.66 1.88
C GLU A 70 4.71 23.12 1.08
N GLN A 71 5.32 22.22 0.30
CA GLN A 71 6.51 22.53 -0.49
C GLN A 71 6.21 22.99 -1.92
N SER A 72 5.14 22.49 -2.54
CA SER A 72 4.85 22.72 -3.97
C SER A 72 3.52 23.41 -4.24
N GLY A 73 2.68 23.62 -3.22
CA GLY A 73 1.32 24.13 -3.36
C GLY A 73 0.31 23.06 -3.78
N GLU A 74 -0.96 23.25 -3.40
CA GLU A 74 -2.03 22.23 -3.55
C GLU A 74 -2.23 21.77 -5.00
N VAL A 75 -2.18 22.69 -5.96
CA VAL A 75 -2.42 22.37 -7.38
C VAL A 75 -1.35 21.44 -7.94
N VAL A 76 -0.08 21.72 -7.64
CA VAL A 76 1.04 20.90 -8.10
C VAL A 76 1.05 19.56 -7.37
N ALA A 77 0.84 19.57 -6.05
CA ALA A 77 0.75 18.35 -5.25
C ALA A 77 -0.36 17.43 -5.73
N GLY A 78 -1.55 17.96 -5.98
CA GLY A 78 -2.69 17.20 -6.51
C GLY A 78 -2.38 16.54 -7.85
N LYS A 79 -1.77 17.29 -8.80
CA LYS A 79 -1.35 16.74 -10.10
C LYS A 79 -0.27 15.67 -9.96
N ALA A 80 0.77 15.93 -9.17
CA ALA A 80 1.88 15.00 -8.96
C ALA A 80 1.39 13.71 -8.32
N LEU A 81 0.51 13.79 -7.31
CA LEU A 81 -0.14 12.63 -6.69
C LEU A 81 -0.96 11.84 -7.70
N GLY A 82 -1.77 12.52 -8.52
CA GLY A 82 -2.59 11.88 -9.55
C GLY A 82 -1.79 11.15 -10.63
N MET A 83 -0.53 11.51 -10.83
CA MET A 83 0.38 10.82 -11.73
C MET A 83 1.15 9.68 -11.05
N LEU A 84 1.67 9.94 -9.84
CA LEU A 84 2.62 9.05 -9.18
C LEU A 84 1.95 7.93 -8.38
N LEU A 85 0.84 8.19 -7.70
CA LEU A 85 0.17 7.16 -6.89
C LEU A 85 -0.34 5.99 -7.72
N PRO A 86 -1.06 6.19 -8.85
CA PRO A 86 -1.49 5.06 -9.69
C PRO A 86 -0.30 4.24 -10.17
N PHE A 87 0.77 4.89 -10.65
CA PHE A 87 1.99 4.21 -11.08
C PHE A 87 2.63 3.38 -9.95
N LEU A 88 2.77 3.93 -8.75
CA LEU A 88 3.37 3.22 -7.62
C LEU A 88 2.51 2.03 -7.15
N LEU A 89 1.18 2.17 -7.18
CA LEU A 89 0.24 1.12 -6.81
C LEU A 89 0.20 -0.01 -7.84
N GLU A 90 0.20 0.31 -9.13
CA GLU A 90 0.08 -0.67 -10.21
C GLU A 90 1.41 -1.31 -10.61
N GLU A 91 2.45 -0.50 -10.82
CA GLU A 91 3.75 -0.97 -11.31
C GLU A 91 4.79 -1.11 -10.19
N GLY A 92 4.73 -0.27 -9.16
CA GLY A 92 5.73 -0.25 -8.08
C GLY A 92 5.61 -1.45 -7.14
N ILE A 93 4.40 -1.71 -6.62
CA ILE A 93 4.15 -2.84 -5.71
C ILE A 93 4.31 -4.18 -6.43
N ASN A 94 4.00 -4.24 -7.72
CA ASN A 94 4.04 -5.47 -8.51
C ASN A 94 5.41 -5.73 -9.18
N GLN A 95 6.46 -4.98 -8.82
CA GLN A 95 7.81 -5.24 -9.31
C GLN A 95 8.25 -6.67 -8.99
N THR A 96 8.81 -7.38 -9.97
CA THR A 96 9.28 -8.75 -9.81
C THR A 96 10.57 -8.81 -8.98
N ALA A 97 11.51 -7.91 -9.26
CA ALA A 97 12.75 -7.76 -8.51
C ALA A 97 12.48 -7.25 -7.08
N ALA A 98 12.84 -8.05 -6.08
CA ALA A 98 12.51 -7.76 -4.67
C ALA A 98 13.08 -6.42 -4.18
N GLU A 99 14.32 -6.09 -4.54
CA GLU A 99 14.98 -4.83 -4.15
C GLU A 99 14.28 -3.60 -4.76
N VAL A 100 13.87 -3.70 -6.03
CA VAL A 100 13.15 -2.64 -6.75
C VAL A 100 11.74 -2.46 -6.21
N ARG A 101 11.06 -3.56 -5.87
CA ARG A 101 9.76 -3.55 -5.18
C ARG A 101 9.86 -2.87 -3.83
N VAL A 102 10.86 -3.22 -3.03
CA VAL A 102 11.13 -2.59 -1.72
C VAL A 102 11.39 -1.09 -1.88
N ALA A 103 12.19 -0.67 -2.86
CA ALA A 103 12.43 0.75 -3.14
C ALA A 103 11.14 1.50 -3.50
N SER A 104 10.29 0.90 -4.33
CA SER A 104 9.01 1.47 -4.75
C SER A 104 8.03 1.62 -3.58
N ILE A 105 7.94 0.60 -2.72
CA ILE A 105 7.11 0.65 -1.50
C ILE A 105 7.60 1.75 -0.54
N HIS A 106 8.91 1.86 -0.32
CA HIS A 106 9.46 2.92 0.52
C HIS A 106 9.18 4.31 -0.05
N GLN A 107 9.19 4.48 -1.38
CA GLN A 107 8.81 5.74 -1.99
C GLN A 107 7.33 6.05 -1.74
N MET A 108 6.44 5.07 -1.96
CA MET A 108 5.02 5.26 -1.72
C MET A 108 4.74 5.73 -0.29
N VAL A 109 5.39 5.12 0.70
CA VAL A 109 5.27 5.55 2.12
C VAL A 109 5.64 7.02 2.28
N LYS A 110 6.74 7.47 1.66
CA LYS A 110 7.20 8.87 1.74
C LYS A 110 6.22 9.82 1.05
N VAL A 111 5.72 9.46 -0.13
CA VAL A 111 4.73 10.25 -0.89
C VAL A 111 3.45 10.39 -0.07
N VAL A 112 2.92 9.29 0.45
CA VAL A 112 1.71 9.27 1.29
C VAL A 112 1.91 10.11 2.55
N LYS A 113 3.08 10.01 3.19
CA LYS A 113 3.41 10.80 4.39
C LYS A 113 3.45 12.30 4.13
N GLY A 114 3.99 12.73 2.99
CA GLY A 114 4.05 14.15 2.60
C GLY A 114 2.73 14.70 2.06
N ALA A 115 1.86 13.85 1.49
CA ALA A 115 0.61 14.28 0.87
C ALA A 115 -0.42 14.86 1.86
N GLY A 116 -0.40 14.40 3.12
CA GLY A 116 -1.33 14.86 4.15
C GLY A 116 -2.80 14.76 3.71
N PRO A 117 -3.63 15.80 3.91
CA PRO A 117 -5.03 15.81 3.47
C PRO A 117 -5.23 15.64 1.96
N SER A 118 -4.25 16.00 1.12
CA SER A 118 -4.32 15.83 -0.35
C SER A 118 -4.39 14.37 -0.79
N LEU A 119 -4.14 13.44 0.15
CA LEU A 119 -4.26 12.01 -0.08
C LEU A 119 -5.71 11.51 -0.22
N ARG A 120 -6.68 12.22 0.37
CA ARG A 120 -8.08 11.77 0.52
C ARG A 120 -8.70 11.17 -0.76
N PRO A 121 -8.55 11.78 -1.95
CA PRO A 121 -9.13 11.22 -3.18
C PRO A 121 -8.61 9.83 -3.54
N TYR A 122 -7.41 9.47 -3.07
CA TYR A 122 -6.70 8.24 -3.43
C TYR A 122 -6.78 7.15 -2.36
N ILE A 123 -7.31 7.46 -1.17
CA ILE A 123 -7.32 6.52 -0.02
C ILE A 123 -8.04 5.23 -0.37
N ALA A 124 -9.13 5.29 -1.14
CA ALA A 124 -9.88 4.11 -1.51
C ALA A 124 -9.05 3.14 -2.38
N ASP A 125 -8.28 3.66 -3.35
CA ASP A 125 -7.38 2.86 -4.19
C ASP A 125 -6.23 2.28 -3.36
N ILE A 126 -5.59 3.12 -2.54
CA ILE A 126 -4.49 2.72 -1.67
C ILE A 126 -4.95 1.62 -0.72
N ALA A 127 -6.08 1.81 -0.03
CA ALA A 127 -6.59 0.84 0.93
C ALA A 127 -6.83 -0.53 0.28
N VAL A 128 -7.48 -0.57 -0.89
CA VAL A 128 -7.74 -1.83 -1.60
C VAL A 128 -6.43 -2.51 -2.00
N VAL A 129 -5.58 -1.81 -2.76
CA VAL A 129 -4.35 -2.40 -3.32
C VAL A 129 -3.42 -2.88 -2.20
N LEU A 130 -3.21 -2.07 -1.15
CA LEU A 130 -2.29 -2.44 -0.08
C LEU A 130 -2.82 -3.61 0.75
N ILE A 131 -4.11 -3.63 1.07
CA ILE A 131 -4.71 -4.73 1.84
C ILE A 131 -4.63 -6.04 1.05
N GLU A 132 -4.94 -6.03 -0.25
CA GLU A 132 -4.80 -7.21 -1.11
C GLU A 132 -3.35 -7.67 -1.24
N SER A 133 -2.41 -6.72 -1.20
CA SER A 133 -0.97 -6.99 -1.28
C SER A 133 -0.39 -7.60 0.00
N LEU A 134 -1.06 -7.47 1.16
CA LEU A 134 -0.52 -7.89 2.46
C LEU A 134 -0.07 -9.36 2.47
N SER A 135 -0.87 -10.27 1.91
CA SER A 135 -0.49 -11.69 1.85
C SER A 135 0.48 -12.03 0.73
N SER A 136 0.45 -11.29 -0.39
CA SER A 136 1.35 -11.52 -1.54
C SER A 136 2.81 -11.19 -1.21
N LEU A 137 3.05 -10.24 -0.31
CA LEU A 137 4.37 -9.76 0.07
C LEU A 137 4.96 -10.47 1.28
N GLU A 138 4.28 -11.48 1.81
CA GLU A 138 4.82 -12.27 2.91
C GLU A 138 6.01 -13.13 2.47
N PRO A 139 6.94 -13.42 3.40
CA PRO A 139 7.97 -14.43 3.16
C PRO A 139 7.32 -15.76 2.76
N MET A 140 7.80 -16.38 1.67
CA MET A 140 7.29 -17.67 1.19
C MET A 140 7.32 -18.76 2.27
N MET A 141 8.26 -18.67 3.21
CA MET A 141 8.37 -19.57 4.37
C MET A 141 7.07 -19.62 5.19
N ASN A 142 6.35 -18.50 5.33
CA ASN A 142 5.08 -18.48 6.09
C ASN A 142 4.02 -19.36 5.42
N THR A 143 3.95 -19.31 4.08
CA THR A 143 3.03 -20.14 3.30
C THR A 143 3.44 -21.62 3.38
N TYR A 144 4.74 -21.92 3.32
CA TYR A 144 5.25 -23.28 3.50
C TYR A 144 4.88 -23.86 4.86
N VAL A 145 5.14 -23.12 5.95
CA VAL A 145 4.78 -23.57 7.31
C VAL A 145 3.27 -23.75 7.44
N GLN A 146 2.46 -22.84 6.88
CA GLN A 146 1.00 -22.98 6.90
C GLN A 146 0.52 -24.25 6.19
N GLN A 147 1.11 -24.61 5.05
CA GLN A 147 0.75 -25.84 4.31
C GLN A 147 1.11 -27.11 5.08
N HIS A 148 2.13 -27.06 5.95
CA HIS A 148 2.54 -28.19 6.78
C HIS A 148 1.87 -28.16 8.18
N ALA A 149 1.10 -27.11 8.48
CA ALA A 149 0.40 -26.95 9.75
C ALA A 149 -0.77 -27.92 9.93
N GLU A 150 -1.25 -28.59 8.88
CA GLU A 150 -2.25 -29.67 8.99
C GLU A 150 -1.74 -30.87 9.81
N ARG A 151 -0.41 -31.00 9.97
CA ARG A 151 0.24 -31.98 10.85
C ARG A 151 0.53 -31.46 12.25
N MET A 152 0.25 -30.18 12.50
CA MET A 152 0.52 -29.51 13.76
C MET A 152 -0.74 -29.55 14.63
N ASP A 153 -0.55 -29.61 15.95
CA ASP A 153 -1.65 -29.42 16.90
C ASP A 153 -2.33 -28.07 16.66
N SER A 154 -3.66 -28.06 16.78
CA SER A 154 -4.50 -26.88 16.50
C SER A 154 -4.08 -25.63 17.28
N GLN A 155 -3.59 -25.78 18.52
CA GLN A 155 -3.13 -24.65 19.33
C GLN A 155 -1.79 -24.11 18.81
N VAL A 156 -0.93 -24.97 18.28
CA VAL A 156 0.36 -24.57 17.71
C VAL A 156 0.15 -23.83 16.39
N ALA A 157 -0.77 -24.32 15.54
CA ALA A 157 -1.18 -23.64 14.32
C ALA A 157 -1.75 -22.23 14.62
N GLU A 158 -2.65 -22.11 15.61
CA GLU A 158 -3.20 -20.81 16.02
C GLU A 158 -2.11 -19.85 16.54
N LYS A 159 -1.18 -20.34 17.37
CA LYS A 159 -0.04 -19.53 17.87
C LYS A 159 0.84 -19.03 16.73
N PHE A 160 1.10 -19.89 15.74
CA PHE A 160 1.86 -19.52 14.55
C PHE A 160 1.15 -18.42 13.74
N GLU A 161 -0.14 -18.57 13.47
CA GLU A 161 -0.95 -17.56 12.77
C GLU A 161 -0.95 -16.21 13.51
N ARG A 162 -1.07 -16.23 14.85
CA ARG A 162 -0.99 -15.01 15.67
C ARG A 162 0.40 -14.36 15.60
N ALA A 163 1.47 -15.14 15.63
CA ALA A 163 2.83 -14.64 15.49
C ALA A 163 3.04 -14.01 14.10
N ARG A 164 2.57 -14.68 13.04
CA ARG A 164 2.59 -14.18 11.66
C ARG A 164 1.85 -12.85 11.52
N LEU A 165 0.66 -12.70 12.11
CA LEU A 165 -0.05 -11.43 12.15
C LEU A 165 0.63 -10.36 13.00
N SER A 166 1.34 -10.73 14.05
CA SER A 166 2.10 -9.77 14.85
C SER A 166 3.25 -9.18 14.02
N ALA A 167 3.97 -10.03 13.28
CA ALA A 167 5.06 -9.62 12.41
C ALA A 167 4.59 -8.69 11.28
N SER A 168 3.37 -8.85 10.76
CA SER A 168 2.84 -8.00 9.68
C SER A 168 2.44 -6.58 10.13
N ARG A 169 2.43 -6.30 11.44
CA ARG A 169 2.06 -4.96 11.97
C ARG A 169 3.08 -3.89 11.64
N ASN A 170 4.36 -4.24 11.60
CA ASN A 170 5.46 -3.29 11.41
C ASN A 170 6.00 -3.33 9.97
N THR A 171 5.09 -3.32 9.00
CA THR A 171 5.45 -3.31 7.58
C THR A 171 5.15 -1.93 6.97
N PRO A 172 5.89 -1.52 5.93
CA PRO A 172 5.62 -0.27 5.22
C PRO A 172 4.17 -0.17 4.69
N LEU A 173 3.56 -1.29 4.31
CA LEU A 173 2.15 -1.33 3.86
C LEU A 173 1.21 -0.99 5.01
N THR A 174 1.40 -1.61 6.18
CA THR A 174 0.58 -1.32 7.37
C THR A 174 0.76 0.12 7.82
N GLU A 175 1.98 0.66 7.80
CA GLU A 175 2.25 2.07 8.09
C GLU A 175 1.50 3.01 7.12
N THR A 176 1.50 2.67 5.83
CA THR A 176 0.80 3.45 4.80
C THR A 176 -0.71 3.43 5.00
N LEU A 177 -1.29 2.29 5.39
CA LEU A 177 -2.70 2.19 5.75
C LEU A 177 -3.04 3.04 7.00
N GLU A 178 -2.16 3.07 8.00
CA GLU A 178 -2.32 3.89 9.19
C GLU A 178 -2.18 5.39 8.90
N LEU A 179 -1.33 5.78 7.94
CA LEU A 179 -1.31 7.15 7.39
C LEU A 179 -2.66 7.51 6.74
N CYS A 180 -3.23 6.63 5.93
CA CYS A 180 -4.54 6.86 5.32
C CYS A 180 -5.63 7.07 6.37
N LEU A 181 -5.67 6.22 7.41
CA LEU A 181 -6.65 6.32 8.50
C LEU A 181 -6.55 7.63 9.30
N ARG A 182 -5.39 8.29 9.30
CA ARG A 182 -5.22 9.58 10.01
C ARG A 182 -5.84 10.76 9.28
N VAL A 183 -5.97 10.69 7.96
CA VAL A 183 -6.43 11.82 7.12
C VAL A 183 -7.78 11.59 6.47
N ILE A 184 -8.30 10.37 6.49
CA ILE A 184 -9.63 10.01 5.95
C ILE A 184 -10.75 10.74 6.70
N ASP A 185 -11.74 11.20 5.95
CA ASP A 185 -12.98 11.83 6.41
C ASP A 185 -14.21 11.01 5.98
N GLU A 186 -15.41 11.53 6.25
CA GLU A 186 -16.67 10.85 5.92
C GLU A 186 -16.79 10.54 4.42
N ASP A 187 -16.43 11.49 3.55
CA ASP A 187 -16.50 11.30 2.09
C ASP A 187 -15.50 10.23 1.62
N GLY A 188 -14.26 10.28 2.13
CA GLY A 188 -13.26 9.26 1.85
C GLY A 188 -13.68 7.87 2.34
N ALA A 189 -14.31 7.78 3.51
CA ALA A 189 -14.84 6.53 4.04
C ALA A 189 -16.04 6.02 3.23
N ASP A 190 -16.93 6.91 2.79
CA ASP A 190 -18.09 6.59 1.94
C ASP A 190 -17.67 5.98 0.61
N ALA A 191 -16.57 6.48 0.03
CA ALA A 191 -15.96 5.92 -1.19
C ALA A 191 -15.20 4.61 -0.92
N THR A 192 -14.54 4.49 0.23
CA THR A 192 -13.67 3.35 0.55
C THR A 192 -14.45 2.09 0.95
N LEU A 193 -15.46 2.22 1.81
CA LEU A 193 -16.19 1.07 2.38
C LEU A 193 -16.81 0.14 1.33
N PRO A 194 -17.51 0.63 0.29
CA PRO A 194 -18.03 -0.23 -0.77
C PRO A 194 -16.96 -1.04 -1.50
N ARG A 195 -15.77 -0.44 -1.68
CA ARG A 195 -14.64 -1.08 -2.39
C ARG A 195 -13.94 -2.13 -1.55
N LEU A 196 -14.04 -2.06 -0.22
CA LEU A 196 -13.52 -3.09 0.68
C LEU A 196 -14.46 -4.31 0.80
N VAL A 197 -15.74 -4.19 0.44
CA VAL A 197 -16.70 -5.31 0.54
C VAL A 197 -16.25 -6.58 -0.21
N PRO A 198 -15.78 -6.50 -1.48
CA PRO A 198 -15.19 -7.65 -2.17
C PRO A 198 -14.00 -8.25 -1.40
N VAL A 199 -13.09 -7.41 -0.91
CA VAL A 199 -11.91 -7.84 -0.15
C VAL A 199 -12.30 -8.57 1.14
N ILE A 200 -13.34 -8.12 1.83
CA ILE A 200 -13.89 -8.81 3.02
C ILE A 200 -14.43 -10.19 2.66
N ARG A 201 -15.17 -10.30 1.55
CA ARG A 201 -15.86 -11.54 1.16
C ARG A 201 -14.92 -12.60 0.62
N SER A 202 -14.02 -12.20 -0.27
CA SER A 202 -13.22 -13.10 -1.10
C SER A 202 -11.72 -12.86 -1.00
N GLY A 203 -11.25 -11.97 -0.13
CA GLY A 203 -9.83 -11.79 0.14
C GLY A 203 -9.19 -13.09 0.62
N VAL A 204 -8.05 -13.43 0.04
CA VAL A 204 -7.32 -14.67 0.33
C VAL A 204 -6.07 -14.36 1.14
N GLY A 205 -5.77 -15.22 2.11
CA GLY A 205 -4.59 -15.11 2.95
C GLY A 205 -4.87 -14.43 4.30
N LEU A 206 -4.18 -14.91 5.33
CA LEU A 206 -4.41 -14.52 6.72
C LEU A 206 -4.21 -13.00 6.93
N PRO A 207 -3.07 -12.38 6.53
CA PRO A 207 -2.93 -10.92 6.64
C PRO A 207 -3.93 -10.09 5.85
N THR A 208 -4.31 -10.48 4.63
CA THR A 208 -5.32 -9.75 3.86
C THR A 208 -6.66 -9.75 4.59
N ARG A 209 -7.13 -10.93 5.04
CA ARG A 209 -8.41 -11.07 5.76
C ARG A 209 -8.43 -10.37 7.11
N CYS A 210 -7.36 -10.49 7.89
CA CYS A 210 -7.27 -9.78 9.17
C CYS A 210 -7.00 -8.28 8.98
N GLY A 211 -6.29 -7.90 7.92
CA GLY A 211 -5.97 -6.51 7.55
C GLY A 211 -7.21 -5.72 7.18
N VAL A 212 -8.08 -6.28 6.32
CA VAL A 212 -9.35 -5.62 5.97
C VAL A 212 -10.26 -5.46 7.20
N ALA A 213 -10.32 -6.48 8.06
CA ALA A 213 -11.08 -6.40 9.31
C ALA A 213 -10.51 -5.33 10.26
N LYS A 214 -9.17 -5.24 10.40
CA LYS A 214 -8.51 -4.20 11.21
C LYS A 214 -8.79 -2.81 10.65
N PHE A 215 -8.68 -2.62 9.33
CA PHE A 215 -8.89 -1.32 8.68
C PHE A 215 -10.33 -0.82 8.88
N VAL A 216 -11.32 -1.69 8.58
CA VAL A 216 -12.75 -1.37 8.80
C VAL A 216 -13.04 -1.14 10.29
N SER A 217 -12.43 -1.91 11.18
CA SER A 217 -12.54 -1.70 12.63
C SER A 217 -12.01 -0.33 13.08
N SER A 218 -10.95 0.17 12.44
CA SER A 218 -10.41 1.51 12.71
C SER A 218 -11.35 2.60 12.19
N LEU A 219 -11.95 2.42 11.01
CA LEU A 219 -12.98 3.33 10.50
C LEU A 219 -14.20 3.37 11.43
N ALA A 220 -14.65 2.21 11.93
CA ALA A 220 -15.78 2.16 12.86
C ALA A 220 -15.46 2.83 14.22
N PHE A 221 -14.19 2.82 14.64
CA PHE A 221 -13.77 3.44 15.89
C PHE A 221 -13.58 4.96 15.76
N SER A 222 -13.25 5.46 14.57
CA SER A 222 -13.02 6.88 14.33
C SER A 222 -14.32 7.69 14.26
N HIS A 223 -14.37 8.80 14.99
CA HIS A 223 -15.49 9.74 14.91
C HIS A 223 -15.58 10.43 13.53
N ALA A 224 -14.45 10.57 12.82
CA ALA A 224 -14.39 11.25 11.54
C ALA A 224 -15.00 10.45 10.37
N THR A 225 -15.34 9.18 10.59
CA THR A 225 -15.86 8.26 9.57
C THR A 225 -17.11 7.51 10.03
N ARG A 226 -17.71 7.95 11.14
CA ARG A 226 -18.78 7.22 11.84
C ARG A 226 -20.04 7.16 10.98
N GLN A 227 -20.39 8.24 10.29
CA GLN A 227 -21.63 8.32 9.50
C GLN A 227 -21.55 7.43 8.26
N ALA A 228 -20.42 7.43 7.56
CA ALA A 228 -20.15 6.56 6.42
C ALA A 228 -20.20 5.08 6.83
N VAL A 229 -19.60 4.72 7.98
CA VAL A 229 -19.68 3.36 8.50
C VAL A 229 -21.12 2.97 8.83
N ALA A 230 -21.90 3.84 9.47
CA ALA A 230 -23.31 3.59 9.75
C ALA A 230 -24.11 3.36 8.46
N LYS A 231 -23.90 4.20 7.44
CA LYS A 231 -24.54 4.11 6.12
C LYS A 231 -24.26 2.78 5.41
N HIS A 232 -23.03 2.26 5.46
CA HIS A 232 -22.65 1.00 4.79
C HIS A 232 -22.72 -0.25 5.67
N SER A 233 -23.08 -0.09 6.95
CA SER A 233 -23.06 -1.14 7.98
C SER A 233 -23.71 -2.45 7.53
N ASN A 234 -24.91 -2.40 6.96
CA ASN A 234 -25.62 -3.59 6.48
C ASN A 234 -24.83 -4.39 5.42
N LYS A 235 -24.20 -3.71 4.47
CA LYS A 235 -23.40 -4.38 3.41
C LYS A 235 -22.12 -4.97 4.00
N VAL A 236 -21.46 -4.22 4.88
CA VAL A 236 -20.22 -4.61 5.57
C VAL A 236 -20.47 -5.80 6.51
N LEU A 237 -21.52 -5.78 7.33
CA LEU A 237 -21.87 -6.87 8.24
C LEU A 237 -22.19 -8.16 7.49
N LYS A 238 -22.96 -8.09 6.40
CA LYS A 238 -23.23 -9.25 5.53
C LYS A 238 -21.94 -9.81 4.91
N ALA A 239 -20.98 -8.95 4.57
CA ALA A 239 -19.68 -9.38 4.08
C ALA A 239 -18.86 -10.05 5.19
N LEU A 240 -18.78 -9.45 6.38
CA LEU A 240 -18.04 -10.00 7.52
C LEU A 240 -18.56 -11.36 7.98
N ALA A 241 -19.87 -11.60 7.82
CA ALA A 241 -20.50 -12.88 8.14
C ALA A 241 -19.85 -14.06 7.41
N THR A 242 -19.37 -13.87 6.16
CA THR A 242 -18.70 -14.95 5.41
C THR A 242 -17.36 -15.36 6.03
N GLY A 243 -16.77 -14.52 6.88
CA GLY A 243 -15.54 -14.82 7.61
C GLY A 243 -15.75 -15.46 8.97
N LEU A 244 -17.00 -15.58 9.45
CA LEU A 244 -17.30 -16.19 10.76
C LEU A 244 -17.17 -17.72 10.73
N GLU A 245 -17.22 -18.33 9.55
CA GLU A 245 -17.06 -19.78 9.33
C GLU A 245 -15.70 -20.13 8.72
N ASP A 246 -14.74 -19.20 8.74
CA ASP A 246 -13.39 -19.45 8.23
C ASP A 246 -12.71 -20.59 9.01
N ARG A 247 -11.81 -21.35 8.37
CA ARG A 247 -11.05 -22.42 9.01
C ARG A 247 -10.12 -21.89 10.11
N SER A 248 -9.51 -20.72 9.90
CA SER A 248 -8.64 -20.06 10.87
C SER A 248 -9.46 -19.41 11.99
N GLN A 249 -9.18 -19.82 13.24
CA GLN A 249 -9.75 -19.18 14.41
C GLN A 249 -9.36 -17.70 14.53
N VAL A 250 -8.17 -17.35 14.05
CA VAL A 250 -7.66 -15.98 14.06
C VAL A 250 -8.47 -15.09 13.11
N VAL A 251 -8.80 -15.60 11.91
CA VAL A 251 -9.69 -14.91 10.96
C VAL A 251 -11.09 -14.75 11.54
N ARG A 252 -11.68 -15.83 12.07
CA ARG A 252 -13.02 -15.79 12.70
C ARG A 252 -13.07 -14.71 13.79
N HIS A 253 -12.07 -14.69 14.67
CA HIS A 253 -11.98 -13.69 15.74
C HIS A 253 -11.87 -12.25 15.20
N ALA A 254 -11.03 -12.03 14.19
CA ALA A 254 -10.86 -10.70 13.59
C ALA A 254 -12.16 -10.19 12.94
N MET A 255 -12.84 -11.06 12.19
CA MET A 255 -14.10 -10.75 11.52
C MET A 255 -15.24 -10.50 12.51
N ALA A 256 -15.37 -11.35 13.54
CA ALA A 256 -16.36 -11.16 14.61
C ALA A 256 -16.13 -9.86 15.40
N SER A 257 -14.88 -9.57 15.75
CA SER A 257 -14.51 -8.33 16.44
C SER A 257 -14.85 -7.09 15.61
N CYS A 258 -14.55 -7.14 14.31
CA CYS A 258 -14.90 -6.09 13.36
C CYS A 258 -16.42 -5.91 13.24
N ALA A 259 -17.16 -7.01 13.11
CA ALA A 259 -18.62 -6.98 13.03
C ALA A 259 -19.24 -6.34 14.27
N GLY A 260 -18.75 -6.68 15.48
CA GLY A 260 -19.18 -6.04 16.72
C GLY A 260 -18.98 -4.52 16.74
N ARG A 261 -17.83 -4.04 16.23
CA ARG A 261 -17.55 -2.59 16.13
C ARG A 261 -18.45 -1.90 15.12
N VAL A 262 -18.64 -2.49 13.94
CA VAL A 262 -19.54 -1.93 12.91
C VAL A 262 -20.98 -1.89 13.43
N PHE A 263 -21.43 -2.95 14.12
CA PHE A 263 -22.77 -3.00 14.71
C PHE A 263 -22.97 -1.93 15.80
N ALA A 264 -21.95 -1.62 16.60
CA ALA A 264 -22.03 -0.56 17.61
C ALA A 264 -22.20 0.84 17.01
N VAL A 265 -21.76 1.06 15.76
CA VAL A 265 -21.91 2.32 15.03
C VAL A 265 -23.24 2.40 14.26
N ALA A 266 -23.79 1.26 13.87
CA ALA A 266 -25.03 1.17 13.11
C ALA A 266 -26.32 1.47 13.91
N LYS A 267 -26.19 1.69 15.22
CA LYS A 267 -27.29 2.02 16.13
C LYS A 267 -27.76 3.46 15.98
#